data_AF-A0A9P5I6E6-F1
#
_entry.id   AF-A0A9P5I6E6-F1
#
_cell.length_a   1.000
_cell.length_b   1.000
_cell.length_c   1.000
_cell.angle_alpha   90.00
_cell.angle_beta   90.00
_cell.angle_gamma   90.00
#
_symmetry.space_group_name_H-M   'P 1'
#
loop_
_entity.id
_entity.type
_entity.pdbx_description
1 polymer ?
#
loop_
_entity_poly.entity_id
_entity_poly.type
_entity_poly.pdbx_seq_one_letter_code
_entity_poly.pdbx_strand_id
1 'polypeptide(L)'
;MADRHQKNSRSSKPLDPNIDMGPLLGSLRSWNDIEKEMSAKQRREEANKSPAQKAKENYEREAQVSRHARRMQNRATIEKERGTPWDTERQTTDKAAKRLLNYIKAQNQQAQHSNKWGSKIASKLHSKATQERIEAEAKQQILALERSFEVARQAEEVCWLQELGVNRNARNAKIHVEKCMTSESLLERGGSCCEDCQYDSRLAFFAEEEQQSRLRVEYYGN
;
A
#
# COMPACT_ATOMS: atom_id res chain seq x y z
N MET A 1 -35.93 -15.61 -53.91
CA MET A 1 -35.46 -16.29 -55.14
C MET A 1 -34.18 -15.60 -55.60
N ALA A 2 -33.21 -16.38 -56.11
CA ALA A 2 -32.24 -16.06 -57.19
C ALA A 2 -31.41 -14.75 -57.13
N ASP A 3 -30.14 -14.67 -57.52
CA ASP A 3 -29.09 -15.64 -57.92
C ASP A 3 -27.75 -14.90 -57.67
N ARG A 4 -26.69 -15.45 -57.06
CA ARG A 4 -25.66 -16.38 -57.59
C ARG A 4 -25.16 -16.12 -59.02
N HIS A 5 -23.87 -15.74 -59.11
CA HIS A 5 -22.97 -15.93 -60.27
C HIS A 5 -23.23 -15.03 -61.52
N GLN A 6 -22.25 -14.65 -62.37
CA GLN A 6 -20.82 -14.97 -62.48
C GLN A 6 -20.10 -14.02 -63.50
N LYS A 7 -18.78 -14.24 -63.71
CA LYS A 7 -17.88 -13.74 -64.79
C LYS A 7 -17.37 -12.29 -64.59
N ASN A 8 -16.16 -11.87 -64.98
CA ASN A 8 -14.89 -12.48 -65.47
C ASN A 8 -13.80 -11.37 -65.38
N SER A 9 -12.46 -11.56 -65.42
CA SER A 9 -11.57 -12.73 -65.45
C SER A 9 -10.12 -12.33 -65.09
N ARG A 10 -9.25 -13.32 -64.81
CA ARG A 10 -7.76 -13.36 -64.93
C ARG A 10 -6.96 -12.04 -64.97
N SER A 11 -6.01 -11.89 -64.04
CA SER A 11 -4.59 -11.77 -64.41
C SER A 11 -3.67 -12.09 -63.22
N SER A 12 -2.70 -12.97 -63.43
CA SER A 12 -1.73 -13.36 -62.40
C SER A 12 -0.49 -12.46 -62.48
N LYS A 13 -0.12 -11.81 -61.38
CA LYS A 13 1.27 -11.36 -61.14
C LYS A 13 1.70 -11.82 -59.75
N PRO A 14 2.90 -12.40 -59.60
CA PRO A 14 3.44 -12.71 -58.29
C PRO A 14 3.70 -11.40 -57.54
N LEU A 15 3.44 -11.39 -56.23
CA LEU A 15 3.95 -10.35 -55.35
C LEU A 15 5.45 -10.58 -55.17
N ASP A 16 6.27 -9.58 -55.51
CA ASP A 16 7.69 -9.58 -55.17
C ASP A 16 7.84 -9.70 -53.64
N PRO A 17 8.52 -10.74 -53.11
CA PRO A 17 8.86 -10.82 -51.70
C PRO A 17 10.13 -10.01 -51.43
N ASN A 18 10.07 -8.70 -51.70
CA ASN A 18 11.14 -7.75 -51.38
C ASN A 18 10.63 -6.60 -50.51
N ILE A 19 9.87 -6.96 -49.47
CA ILE A 19 9.81 -6.14 -48.28
C ILE A 19 11.06 -6.50 -47.47
N ASP A 20 12.00 -5.56 -47.41
CA ASP A 20 13.10 -5.58 -46.46
C ASP A 20 12.52 -5.50 -45.04
N MET A 21 12.16 -6.66 -44.49
CA MET A 21 11.82 -6.84 -43.09
C MET A 21 13.11 -6.88 -42.27
N GLY A 22 13.89 -5.79 -42.35
CA GLY A 22 14.93 -5.46 -41.37
C GLY A 22 14.36 -5.61 -39.95
N PRO A 23 15.18 -6.00 -38.97
CA PRO A 23 14.76 -6.86 -37.87
C PRO A 23 13.61 -6.28 -37.02
N LEU A 24 12.37 -6.60 -37.40
CA LEU A 24 11.15 -6.47 -36.61
C LEU A 24 11.05 -7.51 -35.48
N LEU A 25 12.20 -8.08 -35.11
CA LEU A 25 12.46 -8.68 -33.83
C LEU A 25 13.09 -7.62 -32.93
N GLY A 26 12.25 -6.69 -32.46
CA GLY A 26 12.58 -5.90 -31.28
C GLY A 26 12.94 -6.88 -30.17
N SER A 27 14.23 -6.93 -29.80
CA SER A 27 14.80 -7.98 -28.97
C SER A 27 13.92 -8.23 -27.75
N LEU A 28 13.34 -9.43 -27.68
CA LEU A 28 12.63 -9.91 -26.50
C LEU A 28 13.70 -10.21 -25.43
N ARG A 29 14.27 -9.13 -24.86
CA ARG A 29 15.34 -9.20 -23.87
C ARG A 29 14.86 -10.09 -22.74
N SER A 30 15.61 -11.15 -22.47
CA SER A 30 15.29 -12.03 -21.35
C SER A 30 15.31 -11.23 -20.06
N TRP A 31 14.44 -11.56 -19.11
CA TRP A 31 14.49 -10.99 -17.76
C TRP A 31 15.88 -11.13 -17.14
N ASN A 32 16.58 -12.25 -17.42
CA ASN A 32 17.97 -12.47 -17.01
C ASN A 32 18.96 -11.46 -17.62
N ASP A 33 18.75 -11.00 -18.85
CA ASP A 33 19.63 -10.03 -19.51
C ASP A 33 19.39 -8.61 -18.98
N ILE A 34 18.12 -8.29 -18.70
CA ILE A 34 17.72 -7.03 -18.03
C ILE A 34 18.32 -7.00 -16.62
N GLU A 35 18.18 -8.06 -15.84
CA GLU A 35 18.71 -8.16 -14.47
C GLU A 35 20.24 -8.09 -14.45
N LYS A 36 20.93 -8.76 -15.39
CA LYS A 36 22.39 -8.63 -15.57
C LYS A 36 22.80 -7.20 -15.94
N GLU A 37 22.09 -6.53 -16.84
CA GLU A 37 22.40 -5.14 -17.22
C GLU A 37 22.20 -4.19 -16.03
N MET A 38 21.09 -4.31 -15.29
CA MET A 38 20.83 -3.52 -14.09
C MET A 38 21.89 -3.76 -13.01
N SER A 39 22.22 -5.02 -12.74
CA SER A 39 23.28 -5.41 -11.80
C SER A 39 24.68 -4.94 -12.24
N ALA A 40 24.93 -4.78 -13.54
CA ALA A 40 26.18 -4.24 -14.07
C ALA A 40 26.22 -2.71 -13.97
N LYS A 41 25.10 -2.00 -14.23
CA LYS A 41 24.98 -0.56 -14.03
C LYS A 41 25.19 -0.20 -12.56
N GLN A 42 24.48 -0.86 -11.64
CA GLN A 42 24.60 -0.61 -10.21
C GLN A 42 26.02 -0.84 -9.69
N ARG A 43 26.73 -1.88 -10.18
CA ARG A 43 28.15 -2.09 -9.86
C ARG A 43 29.08 -0.99 -10.38
N ARG A 44 28.80 -0.43 -11.56
CA ARG A 44 29.56 0.72 -12.10
C ARG A 44 29.29 1.99 -11.31
N GLU A 45 28.04 2.25 -10.96
CA GLU A 45 27.65 3.38 -10.11
C GLU A 45 28.34 3.32 -8.74
N GLU A 46 28.33 2.15 -8.09
CA GLU A 46 29.00 1.90 -6.80
C GLU A 46 30.52 2.06 -6.88
N ALA A 47 31.14 1.57 -7.97
CA ALA A 47 32.57 1.76 -8.22
C ALA A 47 32.93 3.24 -8.39
N ASN A 48 32.10 3.99 -9.12
CA ASN A 48 32.32 5.40 -9.47
C ASN A 48 32.01 6.40 -8.33
N LYS A 49 31.35 5.97 -7.24
CA LYS A 49 31.13 6.84 -6.06
C LYS A 49 32.46 7.30 -5.48
N SER A 50 32.59 8.61 -5.30
CA SER A 50 33.73 9.25 -4.65
C SER A 50 33.87 8.80 -3.18
N PRO A 51 35.07 8.90 -2.57
CA PRO A 51 35.27 8.57 -1.16
C PRO A 51 34.33 9.35 -0.22
N ALA A 52 34.03 10.62 -0.55
CA ALA A 52 33.10 11.45 0.22
C ALA A 52 31.64 10.95 0.14
N GLN A 53 31.19 10.45 -1.02
CA GLN A 53 29.88 9.83 -1.15
C GLN A 53 29.78 8.53 -0.34
N LYS A 54 30.80 7.66 -0.43
CA LYS A 54 30.86 6.41 0.35
C LYS A 54 30.87 6.67 1.86
N ALA A 55 31.64 7.65 2.32
CA ALA A 55 31.65 8.07 3.73
C ALA A 55 30.28 8.58 4.19
N LYS A 56 29.60 9.40 3.37
CA LYS A 56 28.26 9.91 3.67
C LYS A 56 27.21 8.79 3.77
N GLU A 57 27.20 7.87 2.81
CA GLU A 57 26.26 6.74 2.80
C GLU A 57 26.47 5.79 3.99
N ASN A 58 27.73 5.53 4.37
CA ASN A 58 28.04 4.76 5.58
C ASN A 58 27.50 5.45 6.84
N TYR A 59 27.73 6.76 6.98
CA TYR A 59 27.20 7.54 8.11
C TYR A 59 25.66 7.54 8.15
N GLU A 60 24.99 7.67 7.00
CA GLU A 60 23.52 7.60 6.92
C GLU A 60 23.00 6.21 7.31
N ARG A 61 23.69 5.13 6.90
CA ARG A 61 23.37 3.74 7.30
C ARG A 61 23.59 3.51 8.80
N GLU A 62 24.71 3.94 9.37
CA GLU A 62 24.99 3.86 10.81
C GLU A 62 23.94 4.63 11.63
N ALA A 63 23.53 5.80 11.14
CA ALA A 63 22.45 6.57 11.73
C ALA A 63 21.08 5.87 11.62
N GLN A 64 20.76 5.19 10.51
CA GLN A 64 19.55 4.37 10.38
C GLN A 64 19.54 3.21 11.40
N VAL A 65 20.62 2.43 11.47
CA VAL A 65 20.80 1.33 12.44
C VAL A 65 20.64 1.84 13.88
N SER A 66 21.27 2.97 14.19
CA SER A 66 21.19 3.60 15.53
C SER A 66 19.79 4.09 15.88
N ARG A 67 19.02 4.63 14.92
CA ARG A 67 17.61 5.01 15.12
C ARG A 67 16.74 3.79 15.34
N HIS A 68 16.91 2.73 14.54
CA HIS A 68 16.17 1.48 14.67
C HIS A 68 16.41 0.79 16.02
N ALA A 69 17.67 0.64 16.45
CA ALA A 69 18.00 0.02 17.73
C ALA A 69 17.34 0.75 18.92
N ARG A 70 17.37 2.08 18.92
CA ARG A 70 16.66 2.90 19.92
C ARG A 70 15.15 2.73 19.86
N ARG A 71 14.55 2.66 18.65
CA ARG A 71 13.11 2.42 18.48
C ARG A 71 12.69 1.08 19.09
N MET A 72 13.43 0.01 18.81
CA MET A 72 13.13 -1.32 19.35
C MET A 72 13.28 -1.38 20.87
N GLN A 73 14.28 -0.70 21.44
CA GLN A 73 14.42 -0.54 22.89
C GLN A 73 13.23 0.22 23.51
N ASN A 74 12.80 1.32 22.88
CA ASN A 74 11.65 2.10 23.35
C ASN A 74 10.36 1.27 23.27
N ARG A 75 10.13 0.54 22.17
CA ARG A 75 8.97 -0.37 22.00
C ARG A 75 8.90 -1.39 23.13
N ALA A 76 10.00 -2.11 23.40
CA ALA A 76 10.07 -3.09 24.49
C ALA A 76 9.83 -2.46 25.87
N THR A 77 10.20 -1.19 26.05
CA THR A 77 9.95 -0.44 27.29
C THR A 77 8.47 -0.08 27.43
N ILE A 78 7.85 0.46 26.37
CA ILE A 78 6.43 0.84 26.32
C ILE A 78 5.52 -0.39 26.53
N GLU A 79 5.82 -1.51 25.86
CA GLU A 79 5.10 -2.78 26.00
C GLU A 79 5.16 -3.30 27.45
N LYS A 80 6.34 -3.21 28.09
CA LYS A 80 6.53 -3.59 29.50
C LYS A 80 5.77 -2.67 30.46
N GLU A 81 5.70 -1.36 30.18
CA GLU A 81 4.98 -0.38 31.01
C GLU A 81 3.45 -0.51 30.88
N ARG A 82 2.94 -0.79 29.67
CA ARG A 82 1.50 -0.92 29.40
C ARG A 82 0.95 -2.31 29.70
N GLY A 83 1.78 -3.35 29.63
CA GLY A 83 1.34 -4.75 29.77
C GLY A 83 0.53 -5.26 28.57
N THR A 84 0.60 -4.57 27.43
CA THR A 84 -0.14 -4.89 26.19
C THR A 84 0.83 -4.96 25.00
N PRO A 85 0.61 -5.88 24.03
CA PRO A 85 1.46 -6.01 22.85
C PRO A 85 1.63 -4.69 22.08
N TRP A 86 2.80 -4.47 21.50
CA TRP A 86 3.15 -3.22 20.78
C TRP A 86 2.19 -2.85 19.63
N ASP A 87 1.49 -3.81 19.04
CA ASP A 87 0.58 -3.60 17.91
C ASP A 87 -0.87 -3.30 18.33
N THR A 88 -1.14 -3.22 19.64
CA THR A 88 -2.49 -3.02 20.20
C THR A 88 -3.17 -1.76 19.66
N GLU A 89 -2.51 -0.60 19.72
CA GLU A 89 -3.07 0.67 19.23
C GLU A 89 -3.24 0.61 17.72
N ARG A 90 -2.23 0.12 16.99
CA ARG A 90 -2.27 -0.04 15.52
C ARG A 90 -3.46 -0.89 15.06
N GLN A 91 -3.66 -2.05 15.69
CA GLN A 91 -4.81 -2.91 15.43
C GLN A 91 -6.13 -2.23 15.81
N THR A 92 -6.14 -1.40 16.86
CA THR A 92 -7.35 -0.68 17.31
C THR A 92 -7.75 0.38 16.30
N THR A 93 -6.80 1.16 15.77
CA THR A 93 -7.03 2.08 14.66
C THR A 93 -7.53 1.34 13.43
N ASP A 94 -6.88 0.24 13.02
CA ASP A 94 -7.28 -0.53 11.83
C ASP A 94 -8.71 -1.10 11.97
N LYS A 95 -9.08 -1.57 13.18
CA LYS A 95 -10.45 -2.02 13.50
C LYS A 95 -11.45 -0.86 13.46
N ALA A 96 -11.10 0.32 13.98
CA ALA A 96 -11.98 1.49 13.97
C ALA A 96 -12.18 2.04 12.55
N ALA A 97 -11.10 2.18 11.78
CA ALA A 97 -11.11 2.63 10.39
C ALA A 97 -11.96 1.68 9.51
N LYS A 98 -11.75 0.35 9.65
CA LYS A 98 -12.55 -0.67 8.97
C LYS A 98 -14.04 -0.60 9.33
N ARG A 99 -14.39 -0.33 10.60
CA ARG A 99 -15.79 -0.16 11.04
C ARG A 99 -16.42 1.07 10.38
N LEU A 100 -15.75 2.22 10.41
CA LEU A 100 -16.22 3.45 9.78
C LEU A 100 -16.37 3.30 8.26
N LEU A 101 -15.38 2.69 7.60
CA LEU A 101 -15.40 2.44 6.16
C LEU A 101 -16.53 1.49 5.74
N ASN A 102 -16.74 0.41 6.50
CA ASN A 102 -17.84 -0.52 6.25
C ASN A 102 -19.21 0.16 6.43
N TYR A 103 -19.33 1.04 7.42
CA TYR A 103 -20.54 1.82 7.66
C TYR A 103 -20.83 2.79 6.51
N ILE A 104 -19.82 3.54 6.04
CA ILE A 104 -19.93 4.43 4.86
C ILE A 104 -20.31 3.62 3.61
N LYS A 105 -19.67 2.46 3.37
CA LYS A 105 -20.01 1.55 2.26
C LYS A 105 -21.47 1.08 2.34
N ALA A 106 -21.96 0.71 3.53
CA ALA A 106 -23.34 0.28 3.73
C ALA A 106 -24.36 1.41 3.51
N GLN A 107 -24.09 2.62 4.01
CA GLN A 107 -24.94 3.80 3.77
C GLN A 107 -25.02 4.15 2.27
N ASN A 108 -23.89 4.13 1.57
CA ASN A 108 -23.85 4.34 0.12
C ASN A 108 -24.65 3.28 -0.66
N GLN A 109 -24.58 2.00 -0.25
CA GLN A 109 -25.40 0.94 -0.83
C GLN A 109 -26.89 1.18 -0.55
N GLN A 110 -27.27 1.52 0.68
CA GLN A 110 -28.65 1.82 1.06
C GLN A 110 -29.23 2.98 0.21
N ALA A 111 -28.46 4.05 0.00
CA ALA A 111 -28.85 5.17 -0.88
C ALA A 111 -28.97 4.76 -2.36
N GLN A 112 -28.09 3.91 -2.87
CA GLN A 112 -28.21 3.37 -4.24
C GLN A 112 -29.44 2.49 -4.41
N HIS A 113 -29.80 1.70 -3.39
CA HIS A 113 -31.01 0.90 -3.40
C HIS A 113 -32.26 1.77 -3.28
N SER A 114 -32.34 2.74 -2.35
CA SER A 114 -33.51 3.63 -2.24
C SER A 114 -33.78 4.39 -3.54
N ASN A 115 -32.73 4.86 -4.24
CA ASN A 115 -32.86 5.51 -5.54
C ASN A 115 -33.40 4.58 -6.64
N LYS A 116 -33.08 3.28 -6.61
CA LYS A 116 -33.64 2.28 -7.55
C LYS A 116 -35.10 1.94 -7.26
N TRP A 117 -35.51 1.93 -5.99
CA TRP A 117 -36.89 1.61 -5.57
C TRP A 117 -37.82 2.83 -5.53
N GLY A 118 -37.27 4.04 -5.45
CA GLY A 118 -38.01 5.32 -5.40
C GLY A 118 -38.84 5.64 -6.65
N SER A 119 -38.69 4.87 -7.73
CA SER A 119 -39.51 4.99 -8.94
C SER A 119 -40.96 4.49 -8.78
N LYS A 120 -41.32 3.71 -7.73
CA LYS A 120 -42.54 2.90 -7.78
C LYS A 120 -43.63 3.10 -6.69
N ILE A 121 -43.34 3.66 -5.51
CA ILE A 121 -44.38 3.80 -4.46
C ILE A 121 -44.32 5.15 -3.73
N ALA A 122 -45.26 6.05 -4.08
CA ALA A 122 -45.53 7.26 -3.31
C ALA A 122 -46.50 6.94 -2.15
N SER A 123 -45.98 6.74 -0.94
CA SER A 123 -46.78 6.68 0.30
C SER A 123 -46.46 7.87 1.21
N LYS A 124 -47.52 8.54 1.69
CA LYS A 124 -47.48 9.94 2.15
C LYS A 124 -47.02 10.08 3.62
N LEU A 125 -46.27 11.16 3.89
CA LEU A 125 -45.99 11.76 5.21
C LEU A 125 -45.32 10.89 6.31
N HIS A 126 -45.91 9.77 6.74
CA HIS A 126 -45.27 8.88 7.73
C HIS A 126 -43.95 8.31 7.23
N SER A 127 -43.83 8.08 5.91
CA SER A 127 -42.57 7.73 5.25
C SER A 127 -41.49 8.81 5.46
N LYS A 128 -41.86 10.10 5.37
CA LYS A 128 -40.90 11.23 5.51
C LYS A 128 -40.35 11.35 6.92
N ALA A 129 -41.21 11.37 7.94
CA ALA A 129 -40.75 11.46 9.34
C ALA A 129 -39.91 10.25 9.76
N THR A 130 -40.23 9.05 9.24
CA THR A 130 -39.44 7.84 9.47
C THR A 130 -38.08 7.92 8.76
N GLN A 131 -38.05 8.39 7.51
CA GLN A 131 -36.82 8.61 6.74
C GLN A 131 -35.92 9.66 7.40
N GLU A 132 -36.47 10.79 7.85
CA GLU A 132 -35.75 11.83 8.59
C GLU A 132 -35.13 11.29 9.89
N ARG A 133 -35.84 10.39 10.59
CA ARG A 133 -35.31 9.72 11.78
C ARG A 133 -34.17 8.76 11.44
N ILE A 134 -34.31 7.95 10.39
CA ILE A 134 -33.25 7.03 9.91
C ILE A 134 -32.00 7.82 9.49
N GLU A 135 -32.17 8.95 8.80
CA GLU A 135 -31.05 9.82 8.42
C GLU A 135 -30.39 10.50 9.62
N ALA A 136 -31.17 10.90 10.64
CA ALA A 136 -30.65 11.47 11.88
C ALA A 136 -29.88 10.43 12.71
N GLU A 137 -30.44 9.23 12.90
CA GLU A 137 -29.76 8.07 13.50
C GLU A 137 -28.46 7.76 12.75
N ALA A 138 -28.51 7.75 11.40
CA ALA A 138 -27.34 7.45 10.60
C ALA A 138 -26.22 8.51 10.71
N LYS A 139 -26.59 9.79 10.83
CA LYS A 139 -25.68 10.92 11.09
C LYS A 139 -25.09 10.88 12.50
N GLN A 140 -25.87 10.47 13.51
CA GLN A 140 -25.32 10.27 14.86
C GLN A 140 -24.32 9.10 14.91
N GLN A 141 -24.62 8.02 14.19
CA GLN A 141 -23.77 6.84 14.14
C GLN A 141 -22.44 7.10 13.42
N ILE A 142 -22.43 7.85 12.29
CA ILE A 142 -21.16 8.19 11.62
C ILE A 142 -20.28 9.07 12.52
N LEU A 143 -20.84 10.10 13.16
CA LEU A 143 -20.13 10.96 14.12
C LEU A 143 -19.58 10.19 15.34
N ALA A 144 -20.26 9.13 15.78
CA ALA A 144 -19.76 8.26 16.84
C ALA A 144 -18.58 7.40 16.36
N LEU A 145 -18.62 6.89 15.13
CA LEU A 145 -17.55 6.10 14.51
C LEU A 145 -16.32 6.94 14.16
N GLU A 146 -16.51 8.15 13.64
CA GLU A 146 -15.44 9.14 13.37
C GLU A 146 -14.69 9.50 14.65
N ARG A 147 -15.39 9.87 15.73
CA ARG A 147 -14.75 10.12 17.04
C ARG A 147 -14.02 8.89 17.60
N SER A 148 -14.60 7.70 17.42
CA SER A 148 -13.95 6.45 17.86
C SER A 148 -12.67 6.14 17.07
N PHE A 149 -12.68 6.45 15.77
CA PHE A 149 -11.53 6.33 14.89
C PHE A 149 -10.44 7.34 15.26
N GLU A 150 -10.78 8.62 15.43
CA GLU A 150 -9.81 9.67 15.74
C GLU A 150 -9.14 9.45 17.11
N VAL A 151 -9.89 8.99 18.14
CA VAL A 151 -9.30 8.60 19.43
C VAL A 151 -8.30 7.45 19.29
N ALA A 152 -8.62 6.42 18.48
CA ALA A 152 -7.70 5.32 18.22
C ALA A 152 -6.45 5.77 17.44
N ARG A 153 -6.65 6.60 16.40
CA ARG A 153 -5.57 7.18 15.59
C ARG A 153 -4.62 8.02 16.45
N GLN A 154 -5.14 8.86 17.34
CA GLN A 154 -4.33 9.65 18.28
C GLN A 154 -3.56 8.76 19.27
N ALA A 155 -4.15 7.66 19.76
CA ALA A 155 -3.45 6.72 20.63
C ALA A 155 -2.28 6.02 19.92
N GLU A 156 -2.46 5.62 18.65
CA GLU A 156 -1.38 5.09 17.80
C GLU A 156 -0.30 6.15 17.53
N GLU A 157 -0.68 7.39 17.23
CA GLU A 157 0.25 8.49 16.98
C GLU A 157 1.12 8.79 18.22
N VAL A 158 0.51 8.85 19.40
CA VAL A 158 1.22 9.02 20.68
C VAL A 158 2.16 7.85 20.95
N CYS A 159 1.72 6.61 20.71
CA CYS A 159 2.56 5.42 20.86
C CYS A 159 3.80 5.48 19.95
N TRP A 160 3.60 5.78 18.66
CA TRP A 160 4.68 5.93 17.69
C TRP A 160 5.66 7.06 18.05
N LEU A 161 5.16 8.21 18.49
CA LEU A 161 6.01 9.33 18.92
C LEU A 161 6.81 9.00 20.19
N GLN A 162 6.30 8.14 21.08
CA GLN A 162 7.06 7.59 22.20
C GLN A 162 8.17 6.64 21.72
N GLU A 163 7.88 5.73 20.77
CA GLU A 163 8.89 4.85 20.18
C GLU A 163 10.06 5.62 19.53
N LEU A 164 9.81 6.78 18.94
CA LEU A 164 10.86 7.62 18.33
C LEU A 164 11.76 8.35 19.35
N GLY A 165 11.31 8.52 20.60
CA GLY A 165 12.06 9.20 21.66
C GLY A 165 12.58 10.59 21.24
N VAL A 166 13.91 10.78 21.28
CA VAL A 166 14.56 12.04 20.85
C VAL A 166 14.28 12.42 19.39
N ASN A 167 13.92 11.46 18.53
CA ASN A 167 13.62 11.71 17.12
C ASN A 167 12.15 12.10 16.87
N ARG A 168 11.29 12.18 17.90
CA ARG A 168 9.85 12.49 17.75
C ARG A 168 9.56 13.81 17.03
N ASN A 169 10.49 14.78 17.10
CA ASN A 169 10.37 16.09 16.45
C ASN A 169 10.94 16.13 15.03
N ALA A 170 11.51 15.03 14.53
CA ALA A 170 12.13 14.97 13.21
C ALA A 170 11.09 15.04 12.07
N ARG A 171 11.53 15.51 10.89
CA ARG A 171 10.69 15.52 9.68
C ARG A 171 10.12 14.13 9.35
N ASN A 172 10.89 13.07 9.57
CA ASN A 172 10.47 11.68 9.33
C ASN A 172 9.30 11.25 10.23
N ALA A 173 9.18 11.81 11.45
CA ALA A 173 8.05 11.53 12.34
C ALA A 173 6.73 12.07 11.74
N LYS A 174 6.75 13.32 11.24
CA LYS A 174 5.59 13.93 10.56
C LYS A 174 5.21 13.16 9.30
N ILE A 175 6.21 12.80 8.47
CA ILE A 175 5.99 12.00 7.26
C ILE A 175 5.37 10.63 7.57
N HIS A 176 5.66 10.03 8.74
CA HIS A 176 4.98 8.79 9.14
C HIS A 176 3.48 9.01 9.40
N VAL A 177 3.12 10.03 10.19
CA VAL A 177 1.71 10.36 10.46
C VAL A 177 0.95 10.70 9.17
N GLU A 178 1.58 11.42 8.25
CA GLU A 178 0.98 11.81 6.96
C GLU A 178 0.84 10.66 5.94
N LYS A 179 1.69 9.62 5.99
CA LYS A 179 1.76 8.58 4.93
C LYS A 179 1.49 7.14 5.36
N CYS A 180 1.77 6.79 6.62
CA CYS A 180 1.76 5.40 7.11
C CYS A 180 0.57 5.10 8.02
N MET A 181 0.04 6.14 8.68
CA MET A 181 -1.18 6.06 9.47
C MET A 181 -2.41 6.26 8.59
N THR A 182 -3.53 5.69 9.00
CA THR A 182 -4.85 5.99 8.42
C THR A 182 -5.30 7.39 8.79
N SER A 183 -6.00 8.08 7.89
CA SER A 183 -6.64 9.38 8.12
C SER A 183 -8.16 9.30 7.90
N GLU A 184 -8.91 10.33 8.26
CA GLU A 184 -10.35 10.39 7.94
C GLU A 184 -10.61 10.31 6.42
N SER A 185 -9.70 10.90 5.63
CA SER A 185 -9.70 10.82 4.17
C SER A 185 -9.23 9.48 3.59
N LEU A 186 -8.55 8.65 4.39
CA LEU A 186 -7.97 7.38 3.98
C LEU A 186 -8.05 6.35 5.13
N LEU A 187 -9.22 5.73 5.24
CA LEU A 187 -9.57 4.73 6.27
C LEU A 187 -8.92 3.34 6.05
N GLU A 188 -7.93 3.25 5.18
CA GLU A 188 -7.11 2.07 4.91
C GLU A 188 -5.64 2.56 4.86
N ARG A 189 -4.67 1.77 5.31
CA ARG A 189 -3.27 2.23 5.33
C ARG A 189 -2.75 2.43 3.92
N GLY A 190 -2.07 3.55 3.68
CA GLY A 190 -1.46 3.85 2.39
C GLY A 190 -0.37 2.85 2.01
N GLY A 191 -0.26 2.53 0.72
CA GLY A 191 0.79 1.63 0.22
C GLY A 191 2.21 2.22 0.21
N SER A 192 2.37 3.53 0.41
CA SER A 192 3.67 4.23 0.39
C SER A 192 4.18 4.53 1.80
N CYS A 193 4.83 3.54 2.41
CA CYS A 193 5.53 3.68 3.70
C CYS A 193 6.60 4.79 3.66
N CYS A 194 6.87 5.42 4.82
CA CYS A 194 8.00 6.33 4.99
C CYS A 194 9.34 5.55 5.01
N GLU A 195 10.46 6.24 4.80
CA GLU A 195 11.82 5.66 4.79
C GLU A 195 12.07 4.72 5.99
N ASP A 196 11.73 5.19 7.18
CA ASP A 196 11.90 4.44 8.43
C ASP A 196 11.07 3.13 8.44
N CYS A 197 9.83 3.14 7.94
CA CYS A 197 9.01 1.93 7.85
C CYS A 197 9.43 1.01 6.70
N GLN A 198 9.95 1.56 5.60
CA GLN A 198 10.56 0.77 4.52
C GLN A 198 11.81 0.05 5.02
N TYR A 199 12.63 0.74 5.84
CA TYR A 199 13.82 0.17 6.48
C TYR A 199 13.44 -0.97 7.43
N ASP A 200 12.50 -0.75 8.35
CA ASP A 200 12.01 -1.78 9.28
C ASP A 200 11.43 -2.99 8.52
N SER A 201 10.67 -2.75 7.44
CA SER A 201 10.11 -3.83 6.59
C SER A 201 11.20 -4.62 5.86
N ARG A 202 12.27 -3.94 5.41
CA ARG A 202 13.41 -4.57 4.74
C ARG A 202 14.25 -5.41 5.71
N LEU A 203 14.40 -4.96 6.97
CA LEU A 203 15.04 -5.76 8.02
C LEU A 203 14.22 -7.03 8.33
N ALA A 204 12.90 -6.91 8.44
CA ALA A 204 12.01 -8.06 8.64
C ALA A 204 12.13 -9.08 7.49
N PHE A 205 12.13 -8.61 6.23
CA PHE A 205 12.34 -9.46 5.06
C PHE A 205 13.68 -10.21 5.11
N PHE A 206 14.79 -9.53 5.43
CA PHE A 206 16.10 -10.19 5.50
C PHE A 206 16.20 -11.20 6.65
N ALA A 207 15.56 -10.94 7.79
CA ALA A 207 15.50 -11.90 8.89
C ALA A 207 14.69 -13.16 8.51
N GLU A 208 13.59 -13.00 7.77
CA GLU A 208 12.81 -14.11 7.22
C GLU A 208 13.60 -14.90 6.17
N GLU A 209 14.28 -14.22 5.23
CA GLU A 209 15.12 -14.85 4.22
C GLU A 209 16.27 -15.65 4.85
N GLU A 210 16.91 -15.12 5.89
CA GLU A 210 17.95 -15.83 6.64
C GLU A 210 17.38 -17.09 7.32
N GLN A 211 16.20 -16.99 7.94
CA GLN A 211 15.53 -18.14 8.56
C GLN A 211 15.15 -19.21 7.52
N GLN A 212 14.58 -18.81 6.38
CA GLN A 212 14.29 -19.72 5.25
C GLN A 212 15.56 -20.31 4.64
N SER A 213 16.68 -19.58 4.65
CA SER A 213 17.98 -20.09 4.21
C SER A 213 18.49 -21.19 5.15
N ARG A 214 18.46 -20.97 6.46
CA ARG A 214 18.81 -21.97 7.49
C ARG A 214 17.96 -23.25 7.35
N LEU A 215 16.63 -23.08 7.27
CA LEU A 215 15.70 -24.21 7.07
C LEU A 215 15.95 -24.99 5.76
N ARG A 216 16.37 -24.31 4.68
CA ARG A 216 16.76 -24.98 3.44
C ARG A 216 18.07 -25.75 3.59
N VAL A 217 19.08 -25.20 4.26
CA VAL A 217 20.34 -25.92 4.54
C VAL A 217 20.09 -27.15 5.41
N GLU A 218 19.24 -27.04 6.43
CA GLU A 218 18.82 -28.17 7.28
C GLU A 218 18.04 -29.24 6.50
N TYR A 219 17.20 -28.84 5.53
CA TYR A 219 16.39 -29.77 4.73
C TYR A 219 17.15 -30.45 3.58
N TYR A 220 18.05 -29.73 2.89
CA TYR A 220 18.80 -30.28 1.77
C TYR A 220 20.07 -31.03 2.17
N GLY A 221 20.60 -30.80 3.38
CA GLY A 221 21.78 -31.48 3.91
C GLY A 221 23.10 -31.02 3.29
N ASN A 222 24.20 -31.49 3.89
CA ASN A 222 25.52 -31.54 3.24
C ASN A 222 25.63 -32.82 2.40
#